data_AF-A0A366M2A2-F1
#
_entry.id   AF-A0A366M2A2-F1
#
_cell.length_a   1.000
_cell.length_b   1.000
_cell.length_c   1.000
_cell.angle_alpha   90.00
_cell.angle_beta   90.00
_cell.angle_gamma   90.00
#
_symmetry.space_group_name_H-M   'P 1'
#
loop_
_entity.id
_entity.type
_entity.pdbx_description
1 polymer ?
#
loop_
_entity_poly.entity_id
_entity_poly.type
_entity_poly.pdbx_seq_one_letter_code
_entity_poly.pdbx_strand_id
1 'polypeptide(L)'
;MLKVIPPRLLVPYLSGKRTVISGYVYRAQDCARLTTPEQLFHALDLGFEGSELTAGVPELYMMRWLARDVDAYVVPYGPHMGGDWSDSAPFAGNGFTTSREYVVPQFHTIPMPIPAGAEITHITARGGERPFGRYDGLTWRPAEGAS
;
A
#
# COMPACT_ATOMS: atom_id res chain seq x y z
N MET A 1 2.13 6.83 6.02
CA MET A 1 2.21 5.46 5.48
C MET A 1 1.34 5.34 4.24
N LEU A 2 1.59 4.32 3.43
CA LEU A 2 0.79 4.00 2.27
C LEU A 2 0.67 2.49 2.04
N LYS A 3 -0.33 2.10 1.26
CA LYS A 3 -0.57 0.73 0.78
C LYS A 3 -1.26 0.76 -0.57
N VAL A 4 -0.79 -0.05 -1.53
CA VAL A 4 -1.56 -0.32 -2.75
C VAL A 4 -2.75 -1.20 -2.40
N ILE A 5 -3.93 -0.77 -2.85
CA ILE A 5 -5.19 -1.47 -2.62
C ILE A 5 -5.32 -2.56 -3.69
N PRO A 6 -5.39 -3.86 -3.32
CA PRO A 6 -5.72 -4.91 -4.27
C PRO A 6 -7.06 -4.59 -4.96
N PRO A 7 -7.20 -4.78 -6.28
CA PRO A 7 -8.41 -4.41 -7.02
C PRO A 7 -9.72 -4.87 -6.37
N ARG A 8 -9.78 -6.14 -5.93
CA ARG A 8 -10.96 -6.69 -5.22
C ARG A 8 -11.33 -5.98 -3.92
N LEU A 9 -10.41 -5.24 -3.30
CA LEU A 9 -10.63 -4.57 -2.01
C LEU A 9 -11.04 -3.10 -2.16
N LEU A 10 -10.95 -2.49 -3.34
CA LEU A 10 -11.32 -1.08 -3.53
C LEU A 10 -12.79 -0.83 -3.16
N VAL A 11 -13.72 -1.55 -3.78
CA VAL A 11 -15.16 -1.41 -3.48
C VAL A 11 -15.48 -1.79 -2.02
N PRO A 12 -14.94 -2.89 -1.45
CA PRO A 12 -15.09 -3.16 -0.02
C PRO A 12 -14.63 -2.04 0.91
N TYR A 13 -13.51 -1.37 0.63
CA TYR A 13 -13.09 -0.20 1.42
C TYR A 13 -14.11 0.93 1.30
N LEU A 14 -14.44 1.34 0.07
CA LEU A 14 -15.34 2.48 -0.19
C LEU A 14 -16.74 2.28 0.38
N SER A 15 -17.26 1.05 0.35
CA SER A 15 -18.57 0.68 0.89
C SER A 15 -18.58 0.45 2.41
N GLY A 16 -17.43 0.53 3.08
CA GLY A 16 -17.31 0.24 4.51
C GLY A 16 -17.39 -1.24 4.88
N LYS A 17 -17.41 -2.16 3.90
CA LYS A 17 -17.33 -3.62 4.14
C LYS A 17 -15.93 -4.05 4.61
N ARG A 18 -14.90 -3.28 4.27
CA ARG A 18 -13.53 -3.43 4.77
C ARG A 18 -13.13 -2.16 5.52
N THR A 19 -12.94 -2.28 6.83
CA THR A 19 -12.70 -1.14 7.74
C THR A 19 -11.33 -1.17 8.41
N VAL A 20 -10.49 -2.15 8.05
CA VAL A 20 -9.16 -2.34 8.65
C VAL A 20 -8.06 -2.39 7.60
N ILE A 21 -6.93 -1.79 7.94
CA ILE A 21 -5.66 -1.85 7.23
C ILE A 21 -4.80 -2.92 7.88
N SER A 22 -4.15 -3.77 7.09
CA SER A 22 -3.25 -4.82 7.57
C SER A 22 -2.22 -5.19 6.51
N GLY A 23 -1.17 -5.93 6.90
CA GLY A 23 -0.19 -6.47 5.96
C GLY A 23 0.97 -5.52 5.69
N TYR A 24 1.64 -5.72 4.57
CA TYR A 24 2.74 -4.85 4.11
C TYR A 24 2.27 -3.43 3.78
N VAL A 25 3.05 -2.45 4.25
CA VAL A 25 2.84 -1.01 4.10
C VAL A 25 4.20 -0.31 3.97
N TYR A 26 4.18 0.90 3.41
CA TYR A 26 5.40 1.63 3.07
C TYR A 26 5.33 3.06 3.60
N ARG A 27 6.49 3.70 3.80
CA ARG A 27 6.53 5.14 4.10
C ARG A 27 6.35 5.92 2.80
N ALA A 28 5.53 6.96 2.84
CA ALA A 28 5.25 7.75 1.63
C ALA A 28 6.50 8.39 1.03
N GLN A 29 7.45 8.83 1.89
CA GLN A 29 8.72 9.42 1.45
C GLN A 29 9.60 8.43 0.68
N ASP A 30 9.56 7.15 1.03
CA ASP A 30 10.38 6.11 0.37
C ASP A 30 9.80 5.75 -1.01
N CYS A 31 8.54 6.10 -1.27
CA CYS A 31 7.86 5.86 -2.54
C CYS A 31 7.65 7.14 -3.36
N ALA A 32 8.17 8.30 -2.93
CA ALA A 32 7.83 9.61 -3.51
C ALA A 32 8.19 9.76 -5.00
N ARG A 33 9.11 8.94 -5.51
CA ARG A 33 9.53 8.91 -6.92
C ARG A 33 8.79 7.87 -7.77
N LEU A 34 7.92 7.06 -7.16
CA LEU A 34 7.13 6.03 -7.84
C LEU A 34 5.81 6.64 -8.29
N THR A 35 5.82 7.16 -9.51
CA THR A 35 4.73 7.99 -10.07
C THR A 35 3.81 7.24 -11.03
N THR A 36 4.21 6.07 -11.52
CA THR A 36 3.41 5.26 -12.44
C THR A 36 3.00 3.92 -11.82
N PRO A 37 1.92 3.29 -12.31
CA PRO A 37 1.51 1.95 -11.90
C PRO A 37 2.61 0.90 -12.08
N GLU A 38 3.34 0.94 -13.19
CA GLU A 38 4.46 0.03 -13.49
C GLU A 38 5.60 0.19 -12.48
N GLN A 39 6.00 1.43 -12.16
CA GLN A 39 7.01 1.70 -11.13
C GLN A 39 6.58 1.14 -9.78
N LEU A 40 5.33 1.36 -9.37
CA LEU A 40 4.80 0.83 -8.11
C LEU A 40 4.72 -0.70 -8.11
N PHE A 41 4.33 -1.31 -9.23
CA PHE A 41 4.28 -2.75 -9.38
C PHE A 41 5.65 -3.39 -9.14
N HIS A 42 6.69 -2.87 -9.80
CA HIS A 42 8.05 -3.40 -9.69
C HIS A 42 8.76 -3.02 -8.38
N ALA A 43 8.52 -1.83 -7.85
CA ALA A 43 9.18 -1.37 -6.63
C ALA A 43 8.61 -2.02 -5.37
N LEU A 44 7.31 -2.33 -5.36
CA LEU A 44 6.58 -2.87 -4.21
C LEU A 44 6.27 -4.38 -4.32
N ASP A 45 6.90 -5.05 -5.29
CA ASP A 45 6.75 -6.48 -5.61
C ASP A 45 5.29 -6.94 -5.68
N LEU A 46 4.46 -6.22 -6.42
CA LEU A 46 3.02 -6.51 -6.48
C LEU A 46 2.68 -7.72 -7.36
N GLY A 47 3.67 -8.38 -7.96
CA GLY A 47 3.51 -9.51 -8.88
C GLY A 47 3.61 -10.89 -8.24
N PHE A 48 3.38 -11.01 -6.93
CA PHE A 48 3.49 -12.26 -6.19
C PHE A 48 2.40 -13.29 -6.51
N GLU A 49 2.62 -14.54 -6.11
CA GLU A 49 1.65 -15.61 -6.32
C GLU A 49 0.30 -15.28 -5.66
N GLY A 50 -0.78 -15.29 -6.44
CA GLY A 50 -2.12 -14.90 -5.98
C GLY A 50 -2.41 -13.40 -6.06
N SER A 51 -1.49 -12.58 -6.59
CA SER A 51 -1.79 -11.20 -6.94
C SER A 51 -2.72 -11.11 -8.16
N GLU A 52 -3.59 -10.10 -8.14
CA GLU A 52 -4.47 -9.74 -9.27
C GLU A 52 -3.82 -8.71 -10.21
N LEU A 53 -2.62 -8.24 -9.86
CA LEU A 53 -1.90 -7.20 -10.59
C LEU A 53 -0.87 -7.80 -11.55
N THR A 54 -0.65 -7.11 -12.65
CA THR A 54 0.39 -7.43 -13.64
C THR A 54 1.24 -6.20 -13.90
N ALA A 55 2.44 -6.39 -14.47
CA ALA A 55 3.36 -5.29 -14.76
C ALA A 55 2.76 -4.19 -15.66
N GLY A 56 1.90 -4.59 -16.60
CA GLY A 56 1.21 -3.68 -17.51
C GLY A 56 -0.11 -3.10 -16.96
N VAL A 57 -0.34 -3.14 -15.65
CA VAL A 57 -1.59 -2.64 -15.07
C VAL A 57 -1.75 -1.14 -15.39
N PRO A 58 -2.86 -0.71 -16.02
CA PRO A 58 -3.00 0.66 -16.51
C PRO A 58 -3.25 1.67 -15.40
N GLU A 59 -3.69 1.19 -14.23
CA GLU A 59 -4.04 2.01 -13.08
C GLU A 59 -3.89 1.26 -11.75
N LEU A 60 -3.66 2.01 -10.68
CA LEU A 60 -3.66 1.52 -9.31
C LEU A 60 -4.37 2.49 -8.38
N TYR A 61 -4.80 1.97 -7.23
CA TYR A 61 -5.35 2.78 -6.15
C TYR A 61 -4.45 2.63 -4.92
N MET A 62 -4.12 3.74 -4.30
CA MET A 62 -3.24 3.76 -3.13
C MET A 62 -3.94 4.43 -1.97
N MET A 63 -3.98 3.73 -0.83
CA MET A 63 -4.41 4.30 0.43
C MET A 63 -3.21 4.96 1.12
N ARG A 64 -3.35 6.19 1.58
CA ARG A 64 -2.35 6.94 2.34
C ARG A 64 -2.94 7.44 3.65
N TRP A 65 -2.15 7.45 4.71
CA TRP A 65 -2.56 7.96 6.01
C TRP A 65 -1.36 8.47 6.81
N LEU A 66 -1.64 9.34 7.78
CA LEU A 66 -0.66 9.75 8.78
C LEU A 66 -0.48 8.64 9.82
N ALA A 67 0.76 8.20 10.02
CA ALA A 67 1.09 7.28 11.11
C ALA A 67 0.95 8.02 12.45
N ARG A 68 0.30 7.38 13.42
CA ARG A 68 0.19 7.87 14.80
C ARG A 68 1.08 7.04 15.71
N ASP A 69 1.47 7.58 16.85
CA ASP A 69 2.34 6.89 17.81
C ASP A 69 1.75 5.57 18.34
N VAL A 70 0.42 5.44 18.31
CA VAL A 70 -0.30 4.22 18.70
C VAL A 70 -0.28 3.13 17.63
N ASP A 71 0.12 3.44 16.39
CA ASP A 71 0.13 2.49 15.29
C ASP A 71 1.42 1.66 15.32
N ALA A 72 1.29 0.33 15.29
CA ALA A 72 2.42 -0.58 15.29
C ALA A 72 2.86 -0.93 13.84
N TYR A 73 4.00 -0.37 13.42
CA TYR A 73 4.69 -0.76 12.19
C TYR A 73 5.99 -1.45 12.54
N VAL A 74 6.16 -2.69 12.10
CA VAL A 74 7.36 -3.49 12.38
C VAL A 74 8.12 -3.78 11.09
N VAL A 75 9.44 -3.80 11.20
CA VAL A 75 10.28 -4.29 10.10
C VAL A 75 10.24 -5.82 10.15
N PRO A 76 9.79 -6.49 9.08
CA PRO A 76 9.54 -7.92 9.09
C PRO A 76 10.84 -8.70 8.84
N TYR A 77 11.74 -8.71 9.82
CA TYR A 77 13.03 -9.42 9.72
C TYR A 77 12.84 -10.93 9.85
N GLY A 78 13.37 -11.68 8.89
CA GLY A 78 13.42 -13.13 8.95
C GLY A 78 14.59 -13.67 9.80
N PRO A 79 14.67 -14.99 10.01
CA PRO A 79 15.70 -15.62 10.86
C PRO A 79 17.14 -15.27 10.49
N HIS A 80 17.44 -15.13 9.20
CA HIS A 80 18.78 -14.79 8.71
C HIS A 80 19.19 -13.34 9.02
N MET A 81 18.25 -12.48 9.42
CA MET A 81 18.47 -11.12 9.90
C MET A 81 18.22 -10.98 11.41
N GLY A 82 18.10 -12.10 12.13
CA GLY A 82 17.88 -12.13 13.58
C GLY A 82 16.45 -11.85 14.03
N GLY A 83 15.48 -11.86 13.11
CA GLY A 83 14.05 -11.80 13.45
C GLY A 83 13.37 -13.17 13.41
N ASP A 84 12.05 -13.20 13.58
CA ASP A 84 11.22 -14.40 13.68
C ASP A 84 10.16 -14.50 12.56
N TRP A 85 10.19 -13.60 11.58
CA TRP A 85 9.20 -13.55 10.51
C TRP A 85 9.44 -14.63 9.46
N SER A 86 8.37 -15.30 9.04
CA SER A 86 8.36 -16.26 7.94
C SER A 86 7.08 -16.06 7.12
N ASP A 87 7.22 -15.61 5.88
CA ASP A 87 6.11 -15.32 4.96
C ASP A 87 6.45 -15.82 3.54
N SER A 88 5.44 -15.90 2.68
CA SER A 88 5.57 -16.35 1.28
C SER A 88 6.30 -15.33 0.40
N ALA A 89 6.88 -15.81 -0.72
CA ALA A 89 7.46 -14.93 -1.73
C ALA A 89 6.44 -13.85 -2.17
N PRO A 90 6.85 -12.57 -2.26
CA PRO A 90 8.21 -12.06 -2.41
C PRO A 90 8.77 -11.53 -1.08
N PHE A 91 8.63 -12.29 0.01
CA PHE A 91 9.23 -11.94 1.29
C PHE A 91 10.75 -12.16 1.30
N ALA A 92 11.52 -11.07 1.39
CA ALA A 92 12.98 -11.12 1.54
C ALA A 92 13.45 -11.37 2.98
N GLY A 93 12.67 -10.96 3.98
CA GLY A 93 13.08 -11.01 5.40
C GLY A 93 14.21 -10.06 5.80
N ASN A 94 14.58 -9.10 4.96
CA ASN A 94 15.61 -8.11 5.23
C ASN A 94 15.08 -6.69 5.49
N GLY A 95 13.76 -6.52 5.56
CA GLY A 95 13.12 -5.22 5.75
C GLY A 95 12.99 -4.38 4.48
N PHE A 96 13.30 -4.94 3.31
CA PHE A 96 13.12 -4.31 2.01
C PHE A 96 12.31 -5.21 1.08
N THR A 97 11.74 -4.60 0.05
CA THR A 97 11.20 -5.35 -1.09
C THR A 97 12.33 -6.10 -1.81
N THR A 98 11.99 -7.17 -2.51
CA THR A 98 12.89 -7.97 -3.37
C THR A 98 13.19 -7.32 -4.73
N SER A 99 12.68 -6.12 -4.97
CA SER A 99 12.92 -5.38 -6.21
C SER A 99 14.41 -5.21 -6.51
N ARG A 100 14.80 -5.46 -7.76
CA ARG A 100 16.21 -5.32 -8.21
C ARG A 100 16.58 -3.90 -8.58
N GLU A 101 15.58 -3.06 -8.88
CA GLU A 101 15.75 -1.71 -9.40
C GLU A 101 15.49 -0.64 -8.33
N TYR A 102 14.70 -0.98 -7.32
CA TYR A 102 14.26 -0.05 -6.28
C TYR A 102 14.64 -0.56 -4.91
N VAL A 103 15.15 0.34 -4.06
CA VAL A 103 15.42 0.05 -2.65
C VAL A 103 14.28 0.64 -1.84
N VAL A 104 13.24 -0.15 -1.59
CA VAL A 104 12.06 0.30 -0.83
C VAL A 104 12.00 -0.42 0.51
N PRO A 105 12.16 0.29 1.64
CA PRO A 105 11.90 -0.26 2.96
C PRO A 105 10.44 -0.72 3.08
N GLN A 106 10.24 -1.94 3.57
CA GLN A 106 8.92 -2.51 3.81
C GLN A 106 8.65 -2.67 5.31
N PHE A 107 7.42 -2.40 5.70
CA PHE A 107 6.94 -2.56 7.07
C PHE A 107 5.69 -3.42 7.05
N HIS A 108 5.38 -4.06 8.16
CA HIS A 108 4.11 -4.75 8.34
C HIS A 108 3.32 -4.09 9.46
N THR A 109 2.01 -3.98 9.28
CA THR A 109 1.08 -3.55 10.34
C THR A 109 0.13 -4.69 10.69
N ILE A 110 -0.10 -4.88 11.98
CA ILE A 110 -1.24 -5.68 12.46
C ILE A 110 -2.55 -5.00 12.02
N PRO A 111 -3.68 -5.73 12.00
CA PRO A 111 -4.97 -5.12 11.69
C PRO A 111 -5.25 -3.90 12.58
N MET A 112 -5.42 -2.73 11.95
CA MET A 112 -5.76 -1.47 12.60
C MET A 112 -6.94 -0.80 11.89
N PRO A 113 -7.77 0.00 12.58
CA PRO A 113 -8.82 0.77 11.93
C PRO A 113 -8.21 1.76 10.92
N ILE A 114 -8.97 2.07 9.86
CA ILE A 114 -8.57 3.11 8.90
C ILE A 114 -8.52 4.46 9.64
N PRO A 115 -7.37 5.17 9.64
CA PRO A 115 -7.29 6.46 10.33
C PRO A 115 -8.17 7.52 9.67
N ALA A 116 -8.87 8.32 10.49
CA ALA A 116 -9.55 9.51 9.99
C ALA A 116 -8.56 10.42 9.24
N GLY A 117 -8.98 10.92 8.08
CA GLY A 117 -8.14 11.66 7.15
C GLY A 117 -7.33 10.80 6.19
N ALA A 118 -7.44 9.46 6.22
CA ALA A 118 -6.86 8.62 5.19
C ALA A 118 -7.43 8.96 3.81
N GLU A 119 -6.61 8.84 2.77
CA GLU A 119 -6.94 9.19 1.40
C GLU A 119 -6.73 7.99 0.49
N ILE A 120 -7.59 7.84 -0.51
CA ILE A 120 -7.36 6.97 -1.66
C ILE A 120 -7.06 7.87 -2.84
N THR A 121 -5.96 7.58 -3.52
CA THR A 121 -5.58 8.23 -4.78
C THR A 121 -5.57 7.23 -5.91
N HIS A 122 -6.06 7.67 -7.07
CA HIS A 122 -5.99 6.95 -8.32
C HIS A 122 -4.72 7.34 -9.09
N ILE A 123 -3.97 6.35 -9.53
CA ILE A 123 -2.69 6.51 -10.23
C ILE A 123 -2.85 5.91 -11.62
N THR A 124 -2.48 6.67 -12.65
CA THR A 124 -2.65 6.26 -14.05
C THR A 124 -1.31 6.09 -14.75
N ALA A 125 -1.26 5.30 -15.83
CA ALA A 125 -0.07 5.11 -16.66
C ALA A 125 0.59 6.41 -17.15
N ARG A 126 -0.15 7.53 -17.22
CA ARG A 126 0.39 8.84 -17.62
C ARG A 126 1.13 9.58 -16.49
N GLY A 127 1.33 8.95 -15.33
CA GLY A 127 2.03 9.54 -14.18
C GLY A 127 1.18 10.53 -13.38
N GLY A 128 -0.12 10.61 -13.65
CA GLY A 128 -1.04 11.48 -12.93
C GLY A 128 -1.60 10.78 -11.70
N GLU A 129 -1.50 11.44 -10.54
CA GLU A 129 -2.26 11.10 -9.33
C GLU A 129 -3.50 11.98 -9.22
N ARG A 130 -4.64 11.35 -8.95
CA ARG A 130 -5.91 12.05 -8.73
C ARG A 130 -6.49 11.63 -7.38
N PRO A 131 -6.90 12.60 -6.54
CA PRO A 131 -7.70 12.29 -5.36
C PRO A 131 -8.94 11.48 -5.76
N PHE A 132 -9.21 10.38 -5.06
CA PHE A 132 -10.34 9.50 -5.35
C PHE A 132 -11.34 9.47 -4.20
N GLY A 133 -10.85 9.40 -2.96
CA GLY A 133 -11.69 9.50 -1.78
C GLY A 133 -10.92 9.85 -0.52
N ARG A 134 -11.64 10.35 0.48
CA ARG A 134 -11.12 10.67 1.80
C ARG A 134 -11.99 10.07 2.88
N TYR A 135 -11.38 9.44 3.87
CA TYR A 135 -12.07 8.84 5.00
C TYR A 135 -12.31 9.88 6.09
N ASP A 136 -13.57 10.16 6.43
CA ASP A 136 -13.94 11.16 7.44
C ASP A 136 -13.88 10.62 8.89
N GLY A 137 -13.51 9.34 9.07
CA GLY A 137 -13.54 8.63 10.34
C GLY A 137 -14.76 7.74 10.52
N LEU A 138 -15.75 7.86 9.64
CA LEU A 138 -16.95 7.00 9.59
C LEU A 138 -17.10 6.35 8.23
N THR A 139 -17.05 7.14 7.16
CA THR A 139 -17.26 6.70 5.77
C THR A 139 -16.24 7.32 4.82
N TRP A 140 -16.08 6.70 3.65
CA TRP A 140 -15.40 7.32 2.53
C TRP A 140 -16.29 8.36 1.88
N ARG A 141 -15.70 9.53 1.60
CA ARG A 141 -16.28 10.61 0.80
C ARG A 141 -15.52 10.69 -0.52
N PRO A 142 -16.17 10.94 -1.66
CA PRO A 142 -15.48 11.31 -2.89
C PRO A 142 -14.55 12.49 -2.63
N ALA A 143 -13.37 12.49 -3.24
CA ALA A 143 -12.50 13.66 -3.18
C ALA A 143 -13.08 14.80 -4.03
N GLU A 144 -12.89 16.05 -3.60
CA GLU A 144 -13.28 17.21 -4.41
C GLU A 144 -12.57 17.17 -5.77
N GLY A 145 -13.34 17.28 -6.86
CA GLY A 145 -12.82 17.19 -8.24
C GLY A 145 -12.73 15.77 -8.82
N ALA A 146 -13.22 14.75 -8.12
CA ALA A 146 -13.45 13.42 -8.70
C ALA A 146 -14.72 13.43 -9.57
N SER A 147 -14.61 14.00 -10.78
CA SER A 147 -15.64 13.98 -11.83
C SER A 147 -15.19 13.16 -13.01
#